data_AF-A0A453HUE7-F1
#
_entry.id   AF-A0A453HUE7-F1
#
_cell.length_a   1.000
_cell.length_b   1.000
_cell.length_c   1.000
_cell.angle_alpha   90.00
_cell.angle_beta   90.00
_cell.angle_gamma   90.00
#
_symmetry.space_group_name_H-M   'P 1'
#
loop_
_entity.id
_entity.type
_entity.pdbx_description
1 polymer ?
#
loop_
_entity_poly.entity_id
_entity_poly.type
_entity_poly.pdbx_seq_one_letter_code
_entity_poly.pdbx_strand_id
1 'polypeptide(L)' 'MDHRLEIPSDIDPQWVSMIESCWDSDPQRRPSFQELLERLRELQKKHALQVQMQRSAAGKGAEKMSVDDG' A
#
# COMPACT_ATOMS: atom_id res chain seq x y z
N MET A 1 3.49 -22.40 21.75
CA MET A 1 4.11 -21.28 21.01
C MET A 1 3.15 -20.92 19.89
N ASP A 2 2.76 -19.66 19.76
CA ASP A 2 2.01 -19.21 18.57
C ASP A 2 2.93 -19.32 17.37
N HIS A 3 2.82 -20.40 16.61
CA HIS A 3 3.57 -20.62 15.38
C HIS A 3 3.02 -19.68 14.30
N ARG A 4 3.52 -18.44 14.28
CA ARG A 4 3.26 -17.45 13.22
C ARG A 4 4.41 -17.45 12.24
N LEU A 5 4.12 -17.04 11.00
CA LEU A 5 5.13 -16.87 9.98
C LEU A 5 5.95 -15.62 10.27
N GLU A 6 7.23 -15.65 9.93
CA GLU A 6 8.05 -14.44 9.90
C GLU A 6 7.57 -13.53 8.78
N ILE A 7 7.45 -12.23 9.08
CA ILE A 7 7.09 -11.22 8.09
C ILE A 7 8.39 -10.68 7.48
N PRO A 8 8.58 -10.76 6.15
CA PRO A 8 9.76 -10.21 5.50
C PRO A 8 9.90 -8.69 5.71
N SER A 9 11.15 -8.19 5.72
CA SER A 9 11.43 -6.77 5.98
C SER A 9 11.10 -5.83 4.83
N ASP A 10 10.88 -6.35 3.63
CA ASP A 10 10.56 -5.61 2.40
C ASP A 10 9.05 -5.42 2.19
N ILE A 11 8.21 -5.86 3.13
CA ILE A 11 6.77 -5.70 3.09
C ILE A 11 6.38 -4.28 3.54
N ASP A 12 5.40 -3.68 2.85
CA ASP A 12 4.85 -2.37 3.23
C ASP A 12 4.39 -2.39 4.70
N PRO A 13 4.82 -1.42 5.53
CA PRO A 13 4.47 -1.35 6.94
C PRO A 13 2.96 -1.40 7.22
N GLN A 14 2.13 -0.93 6.28
CA GLN A 14 0.69 -1.00 6.44
C GLN A 14 0.15 -2.43 6.32
N TRP A 15 0.75 -3.27 5.46
CA TRP A 15 0.44 -4.70 5.40
C TRP A 15 0.92 -5.41 6.67
N VAL A 16 2.13 -5.10 7.13
CA VAL A 16 2.69 -5.65 8.38
C VAL A 16 1.76 -5.40 9.56
N SER A 17 1.37 -4.14 9.80
CA SER A 17 0.49 -3.76 10.90
C SER A 17 -0.85 -4.49 10.87
N MET A 18 -1.40 -4.72 9.69
CA MET A 18 -2.68 -5.43 9.53
C MET A 18 -2.55 -6.92 9.84
N ILE A 19 -1.48 -7.57 9.35
CA ILE A 19 -1.17 -8.98 9.64
C ILE A 19 -0.96 -9.18 11.15
N GLU A 20 -0.16 -8.32 11.78
CA GLU A 20 0.10 -8.37 13.23
C GLU A 20 -1.18 -8.16 14.05
N SER A 21 -2.04 -7.22 13.64
CA SER A 21 -3.34 -7.00 14.30
C SER A 21 -4.23 -8.25 14.25
N CYS A 22 -4.22 -8.99 13.14
CA CYS A 22 -4.95 -10.25 13.01
C CYS A 22 -4.34 -11.38 13.84
N TRP A 23 -3.05 -11.31 14.14
CA TRP A 23 -2.31 -12.29 14.93
C TRP A 23 -2.22 -11.98 16.42
N ASP A 24 -2.89 -10.94 16.90
CA ASP A 24 -2.88 -10.56 18.31
C ASP A 24 -3.21 -11.77 19.20
N SER A 25 -2.39 -11.98 20.23
CA SER A 25 -2.54 -13.08 21.18
C SER A 25 -3.86 -12.97 21.94
N ASP A 26 -4.37 -11.74 22.15
CA ASP A 26 -5.69 -11.50 22.69
C ASP A 26 -6.76 -11.53 21.57
N PRO A 27 -7.67 -12.52 21.56
CA PRO A 27 -8.72 -12.59 20.55
C PRO A 27 -9.64 -11.36 20.51
N GLN A 28 -9.80 -10.63 21.62
CA GLN A 28 -10.66 -9.45 21.68
C GLN A 28 -10.02 -8.23 21.01
N ARG A 29 -8.70 -8.24 20.81
CA ARG A 29 -7.97 -7.17 20.13
C ARG A 29 -7.87 -7.36 18.62
N ARG A 30 -8.24 -8.54 18.13
CA ARG A 30 -8.24 -8.83 16.69
C ARG A 30 -9.32 -8.03 16.00
N PRO A 31 -9.04 -7.46 14.81
CA PRO A 31 -10.03 -6.72 14.07
C PRO A 31 -11.18 -7.63 13.65
N SER A 32 -12.38 -7.06 13.63
CA SER A 32 -13.52 -7.66 12.95
C SER A 32 -13.25 -7.77 11.44
N PHE A 33 -13.97 -8.66 10.78
CA PHE A 33 -13.87 -8.78 9.32
C PHE A 33 -14.26 -7.47 8.60
N GLN A 34 -15.21 -6.71 9.17
CA GLN A 34 -15.59 -5.41 8.63
C GLN A 34 -14.44 -4.40 8.69
N GLU A 35 -13.78 -4.26 9.84
CA GLU A 35 -12.60 -3.40 9.98
C GLU A 35 -11.49 -3.81 9.01
N LEU A 36 -11.28 -5.11 8.83
CA LEU A 36 -10.30 -5.63 7.86
C LEU A 36 -10.65 -5.21 6.42
N LEU A 37 -11.91 -5.32 6.01
CA LEU A 37 -12.37 -4.90 4.69
C LEU A 37 -12.24 -3.39 4.45
N GLU A 38 -12.44 -2.58 5.49
CA GLU A 38 -12.26 -1.13 5.40
C GLU A 38 -10.79 -0.78 5.20
N ARG A 39 -9.89 -1.36 6.00
CA ARG A 39 -8.43 -1.19 5.85
C ARG A 39 -7.92 -1.65 4.49
N LEU A 40 -8.38 -2.80 4.00
CA LEU A 40 -8.02 -3.33 2.68
C LEU A 40 -8.44 -2.38 1.55
N ARG A 41 -9.66 -1.82 1.62
CA ARG A 41 -10.15 -0.86 0.63
C ARG A 41 -9.32 0.42 0.62
N GLU A 42 -8.86 0.90 1.78
CA GLU A 42 -7.98 2.05 1.86
C GLU A 42 -6.61 1.79 1.24
N LEU A 43 -6.00 0.64 1.51
CA LEU A 43 -4.73 0.24 0.90
C LEU A 43 -4.84 0.16 -0.62
N GLN A 44 -5.88 -0.49 -1.12
CA GLN A 44 -6.12 -0.60 -2.56
C GLN A 44 -6.24 0.80 -3.22
N LYS A 45 -6.96 1.74 -2.59
CA LYS A 45 -7.07 3.12 -3.08
C LYS A 45 -5.70 3.82 -3.09
N LYS A 46 -4.91 3.69 -2.03
CA LYS A 46 -3.56 4.29 -1.94
C LYS A 46 -2.65 3.77 -3.05
N HIS A 47 -2.61 2.46 -3.28
CA HIS A 47 -1.84 1.87 -4.37
C HIS A 47 -2.32 2.34 -5.74
N ALA A 48 -3.64 2.41 -5.96
CA ALA A 48 -4.19 2.93 -7.22
C ALA A 48 -3.75 4.37 -7.47
N LEU A 49 -3.80 5.24 -6.46
CA LEU A 49 -3.35 6.63 -6.57
C LEU A 49 -1.84 6.74 -6.83
N GLN A 50 -1.02 5.94 -6.16
CA GLN A 50 0.42 5.91 -6.42
C GLN A 50 0.74 5.53 -7.86
N VAL A 51 0.08 4.50 -8.39
CA VAL A 51 0.24 4.06 -9.79
C VAL A 51 -0.16 5.19 -10.76
N GLN A 52 -1.27 5.88 -10.50
CA GLN A 52 -1.70 7.02 -11.32
C GLN A 52 -0.69 8.17 -11.29
N MET A 53 -0.15 8.49 -10.12
CA MET A 53 0.84 9.55 -9.96
C MET A 53 2.17 9.21 -10.67
N GLN A 54 2.62 7.96 -10.58
CA GLN A 54 3.81 7.48 -11.29
C GLN A 54 3.67 7.58 -12.81
N ARG A 55 2.51 7.19 -13.36
CA ARG A 55 2.21 7.34 -14.79
C ARG A 55 2.21 8.81 -15.23
N SER A 56 1.68 9.69 -14.39
CA SER A 56 1.62 11.14 -14.65
C SER A 56 3.00 11.81 -14.58
N ALA A 57 3.89 11.33 -13.71
CA ALA A 57 5.27 11.81 -13.62
C ALA A 57 6.10 11.37 -14.83
N ALA A 58 5.92 10.14 -15.30
CA ALA A 58 6.59 9.63 -16.50
C ALA A 58 6.16 10.37 -17.78
N GLY A 59 4.92 10.87 -17.85
CA GLY A 59 4.41 11.64 -19.00
C GLY A 59 4.95 13.07 -19.11
N LYS A 60 5.49 13.66 -18.03
CA LYS A 60 5.99 15.06 -18.03
C LYS A 60 7.41 15.24 -18.57
N GLY A 61 8.07 14.15 -18.96
CA GLY A 61 9.41 14.17 -19.56
C GLY A 61 9.47 14.48 -21.06
N ALA A 62 8.33 14.45 -21.77
CA ALA A 62 8.31 14.52 -23.24
C ALA A 62 7.90 15.90 -23.82
N GLU A 63 7.38 16.82 -23.02
CA GLU A 63 6.86 18.11 -23.52
C GLU A 63 7.82 19.27 -23.22
N LYS A 64 8.98 19.27 -23.90
CA LYS A 64 9.79 20.46 -24.20
C LYS A 64 10.98 20.10 -25.10
N MET A 65 10.68 19.83 -26.37
CA MET A 65 11.63 20.01 -27.48
C MET A 65 10.83 20.50 -28.68
N SER A 66 10.35 21.73 -28.60
CA SER A 66 9.93 22.48 -29.78
C SER A 66 10.19 23.95 -29.49
N VAL A 67 10.59 24.67 -30.55
CA VAL A 67 10.93 26.10 -30.63
C VAL A 67 12.42 26.43 -30.37
N ASP A 68 13.21 26.51 -31.45
CA ASP A 68 13.69 27.77 -32.08
C ASP A 68 14.57 27.40 -33.31
N ASP A 69 14.13 27.62 -34.55
CA ASP A 69 14.31 28.81 -35.42
C ASP A 69 15.74 28.94 -36.00
N GLY A 70 15.85 28.92 -37.34
CA GLY A 70 17.10 29.10 -38.09
C GLY A 70 17.15 28.36 -39.42
#